data_AF-A0A0J8RQG1-F1
#
_entry.id   AF-A0A0J8RQG1-F1
#
_cell.length_a   1.000
_cell.length_b   1.000
_cell.length_c   1.000
_cell.angle_alpha   90.00
_cell.angle_beta   90.00
_cell.angle_gamma   90.00
#
_symmetry.space_group_name_H-M   'P 1'
#
loop_
_entity.id
_entity.type
_entity.pdbx_description
1 polymer ?
#
loop_
_entity_poly.entity_id
_entity_poly.type
_entity_poly.pdbx_seq_one_letter_code
_entity_poly.pdbx_strand_id
1 'polypeptide(L)'
;MRYSSFVAALCVGGALASPIEQRAYVTDVAVVTRTVYVTIGGAPTPVAAANRRPWWHWPGRPIRLHRLLHLHQTPPPTSTQAPPPPPPPPAETTTQAPPPPPPAETTTQAPPPPPETTKPAEVPPPSDDYKGVVLYHHNVHRSNHSAEALTWDDNLESSAKQLADTCVYEHNTKYNGGGYGQNIGYQGGFSNIGAMLSNAMYNGEAPKFDGLYGQANPGGNFHEWGHFTQIVWKGTKKVACYTKRCPTLRVGATGSTVNNADFIVCNYGPPGNYAGEYDKNVGKPLGHPTVTA
;
A
#
# COMPACT_ATOMS: atom_id res chain seq x y z
N MET A 1 8.15 -4.61 -86.64
CA MET A 1 6.84 -3.98 -86.35
C MET A 1 6.85 -3.61 -84.87
N ARG A 2 7.13 -2.35 -84.51
CA ARG A 2 6.19 -1.23 -84.32
C ARG A 2 5.46 -1.27 -82.95
N TYR A 3 5.85 -0.32 -82.07
CA TYR A 3 5.09 0.37 -80.99
C TYR A 3 4.54 -0.50 -79.82
N SER A 4 4.34 -0.03 -78.57
CA SER A 4 4.30 1.32 -78.00
C SER A 4 4.37 1.27 -76.46
N SER A 5 4.76 2.41 -75.88
CA SER A 5 4.91 2.70 -74.44
C SER A 5 3.61 3.14 -73.72
N PHE A 6 3.69 3.19 -72.38
CA PHE A 6 2.81 3.83 -71.35
C PHE A 6 1.58 3.02 -70.91
N VAL A 7 1.33 2.78 -69.62
CA VAL A 7 0.88 3.77 -68.61
C VAL A 7 1.38 3.42 -67.19
N ALA A 8 1.72 4.46 -66.43
CA ALA A 8 2.08 4.43 -65.02
C ALA A 8 0.88 4.20 -64.09
N ALA A 9 1.09 3.49 -62.98
CA ALA A 9 0.22 3.58 -61.80
C ALA A 9 1.07 3.47 -60.53
N LEU A 10 1.33 4.63 -59.92
CA LEU A 10 1.76 4.78 -58.53
C LEU A 10 0.71 4.17 -57.61
N CYS A 11 1.09 3.18 -56.79
CA CYS A 11 0.34 2.82 -55.58
C CYS A 11 1.15 3.29 -54.37
N VAL A 12 0.91 4.54 -53.98
CA VAL A 12 1.23 5.05 -52.65
C VAL A 12 0.21 4.42 -51.69
N GLY A 13 0.60 3.35 -51.01
CA GLY A 13 -0.15 2.83 -49.86
C GLY A 13 0.06 3.76 -48.68
N GLY A 14 -0.86 4.72 -48.50
CA GLY A 14 -0.92 5.58 -47.31
C GLY A 14 -1.17 4.73 -46.07
N ALA A 15 -0.25 4.78 -45.11
CA ALA A 15 -0.53 4.35 -43.75
C ALA A 15 -1.57 5.31 -43.15
N LEU A 16 -2.82 4.86 -43.05
CA LEU A 16 -3.82 5.53 -42.23
C LEU A 16 -3.51 5.21 -40.76
N ALA A 17 -2.63 6.00 -40.17
CA ALA A 17 -2.53 6.07 -38.72
C ALA A 17 -3.82 6.74 -38.20
N SER A 18 -4.68 5.96 -37.56
CA SER A 18 -5.77 6.53 -36.76
C SER A 18 -5.15 7.35 -35.62
N PRO A 19 -5.58 8.61 -35.39
CA PRO A 19 -5.12 9.35 -34.23
C PRO A 19 -5.61 8.63 -32.97
N ILE A 20 -4.66 8.16 -32.16
CA ILE A 20 -4.91 7.70 -30.80
C ILE A 20 -5.41 8.93 -30.04
N GLU A 21 -6.70 9.00 -29.74
CA GLU A 21 -7.19 9.95 -28.74
C GLU A 21 -6.46 9.66 -27.43
N GLN A 22 -5.56 10.55 -27.03
CA GLN A 22 -5.05 10.58 -25.68
C GLN A 22 -6.26 10.76 -24.76
N ARG A 23 -6.63 9.71 -24.03
CA ARG A 23 -7.55 9.84 -22.90
C ARG A 23 -6.87 10.73 -21.87
N ALA A 24 -7.18 12.01 -21.92
CA ALA A 24 -6.86 12.94 -20.85
C ALA A 24 -7.63 12.49 -19.61
N TYR A 25 -6.93 11.95 -18.62
CA TYR A 25 -7.50 11.76 -17.29
C TYR A 25 -7.62 13.13 -16.66
N VAL A 26 -8.86 13.64 -16.57
CA VAL A 26 -9.17 14.81 -15.77
C VAL A 26 -9.44 14.31 -14.35
N THR A 27 -8.49 14.55 -13.45
CA THR A 27 -8.68 14.29 -12.02
C THR A 27 -9.35 15.49 -11.39
N ASP A 28 -10.66 15.43 -11.17
CA ASP A 28 -11.39 16.43 -10.40
C ASP A 28 -11.03 16.26 -8.90
N VAL A 29 -10.05 17.03 -8.43
CA VAL A 29 -9.70 17.09 -7.00
C VAL A 29 -10.64 18.10 -6.32
N ALA A 30 -11.66 17.59 -5.62
CA ALA A 30 -12.48 18.42 -4.75
C ALA A 30 -11.75 18.66 -3.41
N VAL A 31 -11.08 19.81 -3.28
CA VAL A 31 -10.53 20.26 -2.00
C VAL A 31 -11.66 20.85 -1.16
N VAL A 32 -12.12 20.11 -0.15
CA VAL A 32 -13.13 20.59 0.80
C VAL A 32 -12.44 21.22 2.00
N THR A 33 -12.31 22.55 2.00
CA THR A 33 -11.81 23.30 3.15
C THR A 33 -12.95 23.52 4.15
N ARG A 34 -12.87 22.89 5.33
CA ARG A 34 -13.86 23.07 6.39
C ARG A 34 -13.35 24.10 7.42
N THR A 35 -13.80 25.34 7.30
CA THR A 35 -13.56 26.37 8.31
C THR A 35 -14.55 26.19 9.46
N VAL A 36 -14.06 25.84 10.65
CA VAL A 36 -14.88 25.77 11.86
C VAL A 36 -14.65 27.05 12.66
N TYR A 37 -15.69 27.86 12.82
CA TYR A 37 -15.68 28.99 13.75
C TYR A 37 -16.12 28.50 15.12
N VAL A 38 -15.27 28.70 16.13
CA VAL A 38 -15.61 28.44 17.54
C VAL A 38 -15.97 29.79 18.16
N THR A 39 -17.25 30.03 18.39
CA THR A 39 -17.72 31.19 19.17
C THR A 39 -17.86 30.76 20.62
N ILE A 40 -17.02 31.30 21.51
CA ILE A 40 -17.13 31.06 22.95
C ILE A 40 -18.11 32.09 23.52
N GLY A 41 -19.24 31.60 24.05
CA GLY A 41 -20.14 32.36 24.92
C GLY A 41 -21.19 33.22 24.19
N GLY A 42 -22.45 32.83 24.29
CA GLY A 42 -23.60 33.66 23.92
C GLY A 42 -24.89 32.83 23.77
N ALA A 43 -25.88 33.08 24.62
CA ALA A 43 -27.19 32.41 24.59
C ALA A 43 -27.94 32.67 23.27
N PRO A 44 -28.81 31.75 22.80
CA PRO A 44 -29.48 31.91 21.50
C PRO A 44 -30.57 33.00 21.56
N THR A 45 -30.49 33.97 20.67
CA THR A 45 -31.57 34.92 20.33
C THR A 45 -32.54 34.25 19.33
N PRO A 46 -33.87 34.40 19.48
CA PRO A 46 -34.82 33.80 18.54
C PRO A 46 -34.86 34.58 17.21
N VAL A 47 -34.94 33.86 16.09
CA VAL A 47 -35.02 34.41 14.74
C VAL A 47 -36.46 34.82 14.43
N ALA A 48 -36.67 36.09 14.06
CA ALA A 48 -37.95 36.61 13.59
C ALA A 48 -38.38 35.97 12.26
N ALA A 49 -39.65 35.61 12.15
CA ALA A 49 -40.27 35.02 10.98
C ALA A 49 -40.24 35.98 9.76
N ALA A 50 -39.81 35.46 8.60
CA ALA A 50 -39.85 36.20 7.35
C ALA A 50 -41.27 36.23 6.76
N ASN A 51 -41.76 37.45 6.55
CA ASN A 51 -43.06 37.80 6.01
C ASN A 51 -43.22 37.33 4.55
N ARG A 52 -44.37 36.71 4.22
CA ARG A 52 -44.80 36.47 2.84
C ARG A 52 -45.35 37.77 2.24
N ARG A 53 -44.99 38.10 1.00
CA ARG A 53 -45.81 38.94 0.11
C ARG A 53 -45.85 38.36 -1.32
N PRO A 54 -47.03 38.27 -1.96
CA PRO A 54 -47.19 37.66 -3.29
C PRO A 54 -47.51 38.69 -4.38
N TRP A 55 -46.88 38.64 -5.56
CA TRP A 55 -47.40 39.34 -6.75
C TRP A 55 -47.16 38.60 -8.09
N TRP A 56 -48.28 38.14 -8.66
CA TRP A 56 -48.80 38.18 -10.04
C TRP A 56 -47.95 37.84 -11.29
N HIS A 57 -48.62 37.11 -12.19
CA HIS A 57 -48.20 36.58 -13.49
C HIS A 57 -48.46 37.54 -14.67
N TRP A 58 -47.68 37.45 -15.76
CA TRP A 58 -48.13 37.56 -17.17
C TRP A 58 -47.20 36.72 -18.10
N PRO A 59 -47.68 36.23 -19.27
CA PRO A 59 -47.07 35.12 -20.00
C PRO A 59 -46.30 35.53 -21.27
N GLY A 60 -45.23 34.80 -21.57
CA GLY A 60 -44.47 34.90 -22.83
C GLY A 60 -43.47 33.75 -22.96
N ARG A 61 -43.43 33.11 -24.13
CA ARG A 61 -42.80 31.80 -24.44
C ARG A 61 -41.27 31.88 -24.69
N PRO A 62 -40.55 30.73 -24.82
CA PRO A 62 -39.27 30.49 -24.15
C PRO A 62 -38.02 30.71 -25.02
N ILE A 63 -36.89 30.98 -24.39
CA ILE A 63 -35.56 30.72 -24.94
C ILE A 63 -34.81 29.84 -23.94
N ARG A 64 -34.47 28.61 -24.35
CA ARG A 64 -33.62 27.69 -23.59
C ARG A 64 -32.18 28.22 -23.59
N LEU A 65 -31.71 28.69 -22.44
CA LEU A 65 -30.29 28.76 -22.12
C LEU A 65 -30.04 27.82 -20.93
N HIS A 66 -29.47 26.63 -21.17
CA HIS A 66 -29.07 25.74 -20.08
C HIS A 66 -27.79 26.27 -19.44
N ARG A 67 -27.94 27.27 -18.56
CA ARG A 67 -26.92 27.62 -17.57
C ARG A 67 -27.23 26.79 -16.33
N LEU A 68 -26.52 25.67 -16.15
CA LEU A 68 -26.56 24.86 -14.93
C LEU A 68 -25.93 25.64 -13.77
N LEU A 69 -26.73 26.50 -13.14
CA LEU A 69 -26.49 26.98 -11.79
C LEU A 69 -26.78 25.81 -10.84
N HIS A 70 -25.73 25.09 -10.44
CA HIS A 70 -25.80 24.14 -9.32
C HIS A 70 -25.99 24.95 -8.04
N LEU A 71 -27.26 25.13 -7.62
CA LEU A 71 -27.59 25.53 -6.25
C LEU A 71 -26.96 24.51 -5.31
N HIS A 72 -25.86 24.89 -4.67
CA HIS A 72 -25.34 24.17 -3.52
C HIS A 72 -26.31 24.41 -2.36
N GLN A 73 -27.18 23.43 -2.12
CA GLN A 73 -27.93 23.36 -0.88
C GLN A 73 -26.94 23.01 0.23
N THR A 74 -26.67 23.96 1.11
CA THR A 74 -25.89 23.72 2.33
C THR A 74 -26.70 22.82 3.26
N PRO A 75 -26.16 21.67 3.71
CA PRO A 75 -26.85 20.86 4.71
C PRO A 75 -26.93 21.64 6.04
N PRO A 76 -28.01 21.46 6.84
CA PRO A 76 -28.15 22.09 8.14
C PRO A 76 -27.03 21.61 9.09
N PRO A 77 -26.57 22.46 10.04
CA PRO A 77 -25.51 22.08 10.95
C PRO A 77 -25.96 20.98 11.92
N THR A 78 -25.29 19.83 11.87
CA THR A 78 -25.39 18.79 12.89
C THR A 78 -24.75 19.28 14.19
N SER A 79 -25.54 19.47 15.25
CA SER A 79 -25.03 19.73 16.60
C SER A 79 -24.35 18.45 17.11
N THR A 80 -23.02 18.44 17.07
CA THR A 80 -22.23 17.43 17.76
C THR A 80 -21.81 18.03 19.09
N GLN A 81 -22.28 17.44 20.18
CA GLN A 81 -21.88 17.82 21.53
C GLN A 81 -20.35 17.63 21.65
N ALA A 82 -19.64 18.63 22.18
CA ALA A 82 -18.20 18.55 22.34
C ALA A 82 -17.84 17.37 23.26
N PRO A 83 -16.76 16.61 22.97
CA PRO A 83 -16.27 15.61 23.90
C PRO A 83 -15.90 16.29 25.23
N PRO A 84 -16.11 15.62 26.38
CA PRO A 84 -15.73 16.16 27.67
C PRO A 84 -14.22 16.42 27.71
N PRO A 85 -13.76 17.43 28.48
CA PRO A 85 -12.35 17.72 28.62
C PRO A 85 -11.58 16.51 29.16
N PRO A 86 -10.32 16.31 28.76
CA PRO A 86 -9.48 15.26 29.33
C PRO A 86 -9.35 15.48 30.86
N PRO A 87 -9.27 14.40 31.65
CA PRO A 87 -9.05 14.51 33.08
C PRO A 87 -7.71 15.22 33.36
N PRO A 88 -7.59 15.93 34.50
CA PRO A 88 -6.33 16.56 34.89
C PRO A 88 -5.22 15.50 35.00
N PRO A 89 -3.96 15.87 34.72
CA PRO A 89 -2.83 14.99 34.95
C PRO A 89 -2.81 14.54 36.42
N PRO A 90 -2.47 13.27 36.72
CA PRO A 90 -2.36 12.81 38.09
C PRO A 90 -1.37 13.69 38.87
N ALA A 91 -1.74 14.07 40.09
CA ALA A 91 -0.82 14.73 41.01
C ALA A 91 0.45 13.90 41.15
N GLU A 92 1.61 14.55 41.02
CA GLU A 92 2.91 13.95 41.26
C GLU A 92 2.96 13.39 42.69
N THR A 93 2.73 12.09 42.79
CA THR A 93 2.95 11.36 44.02
C THR A 93 4.44 11.09 44.08
N THR A 94 5.13 11.82 44.96
CA THR A 94 6.53 11.57 45.31
C THR A 94 6.60 10.16 45.92
N THR A 95 6.84 9.17 45.06
CA THR A 95 7.05 7.80 45.46
C THR A 95 8.50 7.70 45.86
N GLN A 96 8.76 7.59 47.16
CA GLN A 96 10.09 7.23 47.67
C GLN A 96 10.53 5.93 47.00
N ALA A 97 11.74 5.96 46.43
CA ALA A 97 12.37 4.76 45.89
C ALA A 97 12.51 3.70 47.00
N PRO A 98 12.19 2.41 46.73
CA PRO A 98 12.48 1.35 47.68
C PRO A 98 13.99 1.23 47.91
N PRO A 99 14.43 0.80 49.11
CA PRO A 99 15.84 0.63 49.42
C PRO A 99 16.50 -0.39 48.47
N PRO A 100 17.80 -0.24 48.19
CA PRO A 100 18.51 -1.12 47.28
C PRO A 100 18.51 -2.57 47.80
N PRO A 101 18.46 -3.57 46.91
CA PRO A 101 18.59 -4.96 47.30
C PRO A 101 19.98 -5.22 47.92
N PRO A 102 20.10 -6.23 48.81
CA PRO A 102 21.39 -6.60 49.40
C PRO A 102 22.39 -7.05 48.32
N PRO A 103 23.70 -6.98 48.58
CA PRO A 103 24.72 -7.29 47.59
C PRO A 103 24.57 -8.73 47.11
N ALA A 104 24.46 -8.91 45.79
CA ALA A 104 24.50 -10.23 45.18
C ALA A 104 25.87 -10.87 45.47
N GLU A 105 25.85 -12.09 46.01
CA GLU A 105 27.03 -12.92 46.14
C GLU A 105 27.70 -13.11 44.78
N THR A 106 28.99 -12.80 44.74
CA THR A 106 29.81 -12.92 43.54
C THR A 106 30.10 -14.40 43.29
N THR A 107 29.25 -15.08 42.53
CA THR A 107 29.66 -16.30 41.83
C THR A 107 30.57 -15.91 40.67
N THR A 108 31.85 -16.28 40.81
CA THR A 108 32.87 -16.22 39.77
C THR A 108 32.44 -17.03 38.55
N GLN A 109 31.75 -16.41 37.60
CA GLN A 109 31.56 -16.97 36.26
C GLN A 109 32.83 -16.71 35.45
N ALA A 110 33.34 -17.77 34.82
CA ALA A 110 34.41 -17.69 33.84
C ALA A 110 34.00 -16.71 32.72
N PRO A 111 34.95 -15.94 32.15
CA PRO A 111 34.64 -14.98 31.10
C PRO A 111 33.97 -15.70 29.92
N PRO A 112 32.91 -15.11 29.32
CA PRO A 112 32.31 -15.67 28.13
C PRO A 112 33.38 -15.76 27.02
N PRO A 113 33.33 -16.81 26.18
CA PRO A 113 34.24 -16.90 25.05
C PRO A 113 34.07 -15.65 24.15
N PRO A 114 35.15 -15.24 23.45
CA PRO A 114 35.07 -14.12 22.53
C PRO A 114 33.91 -14.34 21.53
N PRO A 115 33.23 -13.29 21.07
CA PRO A 115 32.19 -13.44 20.07
C PRO A 115 32.79 -14.14 18.85
N GLU A 116 32.31 -15.36 18.57
CA GLU A 116 32.59 -16.02 17.31
C GLU A 116 32.13 -15.07 16.21
N THR A 117 33.05 -14.73 15.33
CA THR A 117 32.77 -14.08 14.05
C THR A 117 31.94 -15.06 13.23
N THR A 118 30.64 -15.13 13.50
CA THR A 118 29.72 -15.97 12.76
C THR A 118 29.67 -15.45 11.33
N LYS A 119 30.17 -16.28 10.40
CA LYS A 119 29.74 -16.29 9.00
C LYS A 119 28.23 -15.96 8.95
N PRO A 120 27.74 -15.06 8.08
CA PRO A 120 26.31 -14.79 7.96
C PRO A 120 25.56 -16.12 7.89
N ALA A 121 24.58 -16.31 8.78
CA ALA A 121 23.82 -17.55 8.86
C ALA A 121 23.28 -17.90 7.47
N GLU A 122 23.72 -19.04 6.95
CA GLU A 122 23.32 -19.52 5.64
C GLU A 122 21.82 -19.82 5.69
N VAL A 123 21.04 -19.23 4.79
CA VAL A 123 19.59 -19.45 4.76
C VAL A 123 19.35 -20.92 4.41
N PRO A 124 18.62 -21.68 5.27
CA PRO A 124 18.39 -23.09 4.99
C PRO A 124 17.62 -23.24 3.67
N PRO A 125 17.82 -24.33 2.90
CA PRO A 125 17.04 -24.58 1.70
C PRO A 125 15.53 -24.61 2.00
N PRO A 126 14.65 -24.38 1.00
CA PRO A 126 13.21 -24.40 1.22
C PRO A 126 12.79 -25.78 1.74
N SER A 127 11.91 -25.81 2.74
CA SER A 127 11.16 -27.03 3.04
C SER A 127 10.08 -27.24 1.97
N ASP A 128 9.55 -28.46 1.89
CA ASP A 128 8.52 -28.82 0.91
C ASP A 128 7.13 -28.28 1.28
N ASP A 129 6.96 -27.67 2.46
CA ASP A 129 5.68 -27.09 2.89
C ASP A 129 5.56 -25.60 2.51
N TYR A 130 4.31 -25.14 2.36
CA TYR A 130 4.01 -23.79 1.92
C TYR A 130 4.65 -22.70 2.79
N LYS A 131 4.68 -22.87 4.13
CA LYS A 131 5.24 -21.87 5.05
C LYS A 131 6.74 -21.77 4.85
N GLY A 132 7.44 -22.90 4.73
CA GLY A 132 8.88 -22.88 4.50
C GLY A 132 9.28 -22.38 3.13
N VAL A 133 8.50 -22.62 2.07
CA VAL A 133 8.73 -21.96 0.75
C VAL A 133 8.64 -20.44 0.89
N VAL A 134 7.60 -19.92 1.57
CA VAL A 134 7.46 -18.48 1.81
C VAL A 134 8.64 -17.92 2.58
N LEU A 135 8.99 -18.56 3.71
CA LEU A 135 10.08 -18.10 4.56
C LEU A 135 11.42 -18.15 3.84
N TYR A 136 11.69 -19.22 3.07
CA TYR A 136 12.90 -19.35 2.27
C TYR A 136 13.05 -18.20 1.30
N HIS A 137 12.04 -17.96 0.44
CA HIS A 137 12.12 -16.93 -0.59
C HIS A 137 12.20 -15.51 -0.01
N HIS A 138 11.64 -15.25 1.16
CA HIS A 138 11.88 -13.97 1.85
C HIS A 138 13.30 -13.91 2.40
N ASN A 139 13.72 -14.93 3.15
CA ASN A 139 14.93 -14.88 3.95
C ASN A 139 16.20 -14.93 3.11
N VAL A 140 16.18 -15.65 1.97
CA VAL A 140 17.31 -15.68 1.04
C VAL A 140 17.59 -14.29 0.46
N HIS A 141 16.54 -13.56 0.08
CA HIS A 141 16.66 -12.20 -0.43
C HIS A 141 17.02 -11.20 0.67
N ARG A 142 16.43 -11.34 1.86
CA ARG A 142 16.76 -10.50 3.02
C ARG A 142 18.22 -10.62 3.44
N SER A 143 18.78 -11.83 3.38
CA SER A 143 20.21 -12.07 3.65
C SER A 143 21.11 -11.27 2.71
N ASN A 144 20.72 -11.12 1.44
CA ASN A 144 21.44 -10.31 0.46
C ASN A 144 21.35 -8.81 0.77
N HIS A 145 20.45 -8.35 1.64
CA HIS A 145 20.25 -6.93 1.96
C HIS A 145 20.60 -6.58 3.42
N SER A 146 21.31 -7.46 4.12
CA SER A 146 21.62 -7.33 5.55
C SER A 146 20.35 -7.13 6.41
N ALA A 147 19.27 -7.78 6.04
CA ALA A 147 18.02 -7.82 6.78
C ALA A 147 17.87 -9.17 7.49
N GLU A 148 17.47 -9.13 8.76
CA GLU A 148 17.27 -10.34 9.58
C GLU A 148 16.18 -11.24 9.00
N ALA A 149 16.30 -12.55 9.19
CA ALA A 149 15.29 -13.51 8.76
C ALA A 149 13.91 -13.22 9.39
N LEU A 150 12.86 -13.32 8.59
CA LEU A 150 11.47 -13.28 9.04
C LEU A 150 11.07 -14.62 9.65
N THR A 151 10.08 -14.55 10.54
CA THR A 151 9.38 -15.70 11.12
C THR A 151 7.91 -15.71 10.68
N TRP A 152 7.27 -16.88 10.75
CA TRP A 152 5.85 -17.01 10.42
C TRP A 152 4.95 -16.43 11.53
N ASP A 153 3.82 -15.85 11.14
CA ASP A 153 2.78 -15.41 12.09
C ASP A 153 1.38 -15.84 11.64
N ASP A 154 0.74 -16.72 12.40
CA ASP A 154 -0.56 -17.28 12.04
C ASP A 154 -1.70 -16.23 12.07
N ASN A 155 -1.55 -15.12 12.79
CA ASN A 155 -2.54 -14.03 12.75
C ASN A 155 -2.46 -13.26 11.42
N LEU A 156 -1.25 -13.04 10.92
CA LEU A 156 -1.03 -12.45 9.59
C LEU A 156 -1.60 -13.35 8.48
N GLU A 157 -1.47 -14.68 8.63
CA GLU A 157 -2.04 -15.69 7.73
C GLU A 157 -3.57 -15.59 7.71
N SER A 158 -4.20 -15.55 8.89
CA SER A 158 -5.65 -15.42 9.04
C SER A 158 -6.17 -14.15 8.35
N SER A 159 -5.46 -13.03 8.49
CA SER A 159 -5.78 -11.77 7.80
C SER A 159 -5.58 -11.87 6.29
N ALA A 160 -4.52 -12.54 5.83
CA ALA A 160 -4.24 -12.74 4.41
C ALA A 160 -5.32 -13.60 3.76
N LYS A 161 -5.74 -14.65 4.46
CA LYS A 161 -6.83 -15.54 4.06
C LYS A 161 -8.14 -14.79 3.88
N GLN A 162 -8.52 -13.92 4.82
CA GLN A 162 -9.75 -13.14 4.71
C GLN A 162 -9.80 -12.27 3.46
N LEU A 163 -8.69 -11.62 3.10
CA LEU A 163 -8.61 -10.89 1.83
C LEU A 163 -8.64 -11.83 0.64
N ALA A 164 -7.83 -12.87 0.63
CA ALA A 164 -7.71 -13.81 -0.49
C ALA A 164 -9.05 -14.48 -0.82
N ASP A 165 -9.84 -14.84 0.20
CA ASP A 165 -11.17 -15.46 0.04
C ASP A 165 -12.19 -14.55 -0.65
N THR A 166 -11.98 -13.23 -0.69
CA THR A 166 -12.87 -12.31 -1.41
C THR A 166 -12.78 -12.46 -2.92
N CYS A 167 -11.66 -12.98 -3.45
CA CYS A 167 -11.35 -12.96 -4.87
C CYS A 167 -11.51 -11.56 -5.50
N VAL A 168 -11.15 -10.53 -4.74
CA VAL A 168 -11.01 -9.15 -5.21
C VAL A 168 -9.55 -8.74 -5.04
N TYR A 169 -8.88 -8.51 -6.16
CA TYR A 169 -7.51 -8.01 -6.18
C TYR A 169 -7.51 -6.51 -5.87
N GLU A 170 -7.38 -6.19 -4.59
CA GLU A 170 -7.21 -4.86 -4.03
C GLU A 170 -6.52 -4.97 -2.67
N HIS A 171 -5.72 -3.97 -2.30
CA HIS A 171 -5.14 -3.93 -0.97
C HIS A 171 -6.20 -3.69 0.11
N ASN A 172 -6.19 -4.50 1.15
CA ASN A 172 -6.98 -4.26 2.35
C ASN A 172 -6.25 -4.80 3.59
N THR A 173 -5.77 -3.88 4.42
CA THR A 173 -5.01 -4.16 5.63
C THR A 173 -5.82 -3.92 6.91
N LYS A 174 -7.16 -4.02 6.84
CA LYS A 174 -8.06 -3.77 7.98
C LYS A 174 -8.58 -5.05 8.64
N TYR A 175 -8.35 -6.22 8.06
CA TYR A 175 -8.79 -7.49 8.64
C TYR A 175 -8.07 -7.76 9.97
N ASN A 176 -8.78 -8.34 10.94
CA ASN A 176 -8.29 -8.68 12.28
C ASN A 176 -7.56 -7.53 13.02
N GLY A 177 -7.99 -6.29 12.84
CA GLY A 177 -7.42 -5.13 13.56
C GLY A 177 -6.28 -4.42 12.83
N GLY A 178 -5.80 -4.94 11.69
CA GLY A 178 -4.85 -4.27 10.82
C GLY A 178 -3.45 -4.07 11.42
N GLY A 179 -2.79 -2.98 11.03
CA GLY A 179 -1.45 -2.65 11.53
C GLY A 179 -0.32 -3.48 10.91
N TYR A 180 -0.51 -4.01 9.70
CA TYR A 180 0.45 -4.80 8.95
C TYR A 180 0.64 -4.26 7.52
N GLY A 181 1.79 -4.54 6.93
CA GLY A 181 2.10 -4.27 5.52
C GLY A 181 1.55 -5.39 4.63
N GLN A 182 1.48 -5.18 3.32
CA GLN A 182 0.89 -6.16 2.42
C GLN A 182 1.48 -6.13 1.02
N ASN A 183 1.83 -7.30 0.51
CA ASN A 183 2.09 -7.54 -0.90
C ASN A 183 0.97 -8.46 -1.43
N ILE A 184 0.44 -8.15 -2.61
CA ILE A 184 -0.55 -8.99 -3.28
C ILE A 184 -0.13 -9.27 -4.71
N GLY A 185 -0.53 -10.43 -5.23
CA GLY A 185 -0.30 -10.79 -6.62
C GLY A 185 -1.37 -11.74 -7.10
N TYR A 186 -1.66 -11.70 -8.40
CA TYR A 186 -2.45 -12.75 -9.04
C TYR A 186 -1.85 -13.16 -10.37
N GLN A 187 -2.26 -14.34 -10.84
CA GLN A 187 -1.78 -14.89 -12.10
C GLN A 187 -1.94 -13.92 -13.28
N GLY A 188 -0.80 -13.41 -13.72
CA GLY A 188 -0.46 -12.95 -15.08
C GLY A 188 0.99 -13.26 -15.47
N GLY A 189 1.72 -14.06 -14.67
CA GLY A 189 3.15 -14.34 -14.93
C GLY A 189 3.92 -15.23 -13.94
N PHE A 190 3.29 -15.88 -12.94
CA PHE A 190 3.97 -16.77 -11.98
C PHE A 190 3.16 -18.04 -11.69
N SER A 191 3.86 -19.15 -11.49
CA SER A 191 3.29 -20.50 -11.34
C SER A 191 2.98 -20.89 -9.89
N ASN A 192 3.63 -20.24 -8.91
CA ASN A 192 3.50 -20.52 -7.48
C ASN A 192 3.98 -19.29 -6.66
N ILE A 193 3.89 -19.39 -5.33
CA ILE A 193 4.28 -18.31 -4.42
C ILE A 193 5.78 -17.98 -4.46
N GLY A 194 6.65 -18.98 -4.63
CA GLY A 194 8.09 -18.75 -4.80
C GLY A 194 8.37 -17.91 -6.04
N ALA A 195 7.69 -18.19 -7.16
CA ALA A 195 7.86 -17.45 -8.40
C ALA A 195 7.35 -16.01 -8.28
N MET A 196 6.25 -15.79 -7.54
CA MET A 196 5.78 -14.44 -7.22
C MET A 196 6.83 -13.67 -6.40
N LEU A 197 7.36 -14.26 -5.33
CA LEU A 197 8.30 -13.61 -4.41
C LEU A 197 9.66 -13.36 -5.07
N SER A 198 10.29 -14.40 -5.62
CA SER A 198 11.61 -14.30 -6.23
C SER A 198 11.57 -13.64 -7.59
N ASN A 199 10.80 -14.17 -8.53
CA ASN A 199 10.95 -13.81 -9.94
C ASN A 199 10.26 -12.47 -10.23
N ALA A 200 9.03 -12.27 -9.73
CA ALA A 200 8.26 -11.06 -9.98
C ALA A 200 8.60 -9.92 -9.02
N MET A 201 8.37 -10.11 -7.71
CA MET A 201 8.44 -9.03 -6.72
C MET A 201 9.86 -8.66 -6.29
N TYR A 202 10.81 -9.59 -6.27
CA TYR A 202 12.20 -9.27 -5.92
C TYR A 202 13.03 -8.99 -7.18
N ASN A 203 13.24 -10.00 -8.04
CA ASN A 203 14.12 -9.87 -9.22
C ASN A 203 13.57 -8.86 -10.25
N GLY A 204 12.25 -8.77 -10.41
CA GLY A 204 11.62 -7.83 -11.34
C GLY A 204 11.67 -6.36 -10.88
N GLU A 205 11.72 -6.13 -9.57
CA GLU A 205 11.57 -4.80 -8.97
C GLU A 205 12.87 -4.24 -8.37
N ALA A 206 13.76 -5.09 -7.83
CA ALA A 206 15.02 -4.64 -7.24
C ALA A 206 15.87 -3.75 -8.19
N PRO A 207 15.96 -4.03 -9.51
CA PRO A 207 16.65 -3.14 -10.44
C PRO A 207 16.00 -1.77 -10.60
N LYS A 208 14.69 -1.64 -10.31
CA LYS A 208 13.95 -0.37 -10.37
C LYS A 208 14.23 0.52 -9.16
N PHE A 209 14.81 -0.05 -8.10
CA PHE A 209 15.29 0.68 -6.93
C PHE A 209 16.79 1.03 -7.03
N ASP A 210 17.46 0.67 -8.13
CA ASP A 210 18.86 1.02 -8.31
C ASP A 210 19.05 2.54 -8.40
N GLY A 211 20.06 3.06 -7.71
CA GLY A 211 20.26 4.50 -7.51
C GLY A 211 19.37 5.17 -6.45
N LEU A 212 18.38 4.48 -5.88
CA LEU A 212 17.50 5.02 -4.82
C LEU A 212 17.98 4.68 -3.39
N TYR A 213 18.92 3.74 -3.26
CA TYR A 213 19.51 3.36 -1.97
C TYR A 213 20.12 4.55 -1.22
N GLY A 214 19.92 4.56 0.11
CA GLY A 214 20.42 5.62 0.99
C GLY A 214 19.56 6.89 1.02
N GLN A 215 18.47 6.93 0.26
CA GLN A 215 17.48 8.01 0.33
C GLN A 215 16.40 7.66 1.36
N ALA A 216 16.10 8.56 2.30
CA ALA A 216 15.02 8.37 3.26
C ALA A 216 13.63 8.42 2.59
N ASN A 217 13.51 9.17 1.49
CA ASN A 217 12.29 9.32 0.69
C ASN A 217 12.65 9.15 -0.80
N PRO A 218 12.79 7.91 -1.29
CA PRO A 218 13.08 7.64 -2.68
C PRO A 218 11.93 8.15 -3.57
N GLY A 219 12.29 8.84 -4.66
CA GLY A 219 11.32 9.31 -5.66
C GLY A 219 10.88 8.20 -6.63
N GLY A 220 10.10 8.59 -7.65
CA GLY A 220 9.67 7.68 -8.73
C GLY A 220 8.34 6.98 -8.48
N ASN A 221 8.07 5.94 -9.27
CA ASN A 221 6.82 5.20 -9.21
C ASN A 221 6.91 4.06 -8.17
N PHE A 222 6.29 4.25 -7.00
CA PHE A 222 6.27 3.25 -5.93
C PHE A 222 5.75 1.88 -6.39
N HIS A 223 4.82 1.85 -7.36
CA HIS A 223 4.28 0.59 -7.88
C HIS A 223 5.32 -0.29 -8.59
N GLU A 224 6.49 0.24 -8.95
CA GLU A 224 7.55 -0.51 -9.62
C GLU A 224 8.56 -1.17 -8.67
N TRP A 225 8.55 -0.80 -7.38
CA TRP A 225 9.53 -1.30 -6.40
C TRP A 225 8.99 -1.52 -4.98
N GLY A 226 7.71 -1.23 -4.74
CA GLY A 226 7.08 -1.31 -3.43
C GLY A 226 7.05 -2.72 -2.85
N HIS A 227 6.90 -3.76 -3.68
CA HIS A 227 6.91 -5.14 -3.18
C HIS A 227 8.32 -5.56 -2.78
N PHE A 228 9.32 -5.25 -3.62
CA PHE A 228 10.74 -5.49 -3.32
C PHE A 228 11.13 -4.87 -1.96
N THR A 229 10.85 -3.58 -1.79
CA THR A 229 11.24 -2.85 -0.58
C THR A 229 10.59 -3.42 0.67
N GLN A 230 9.34 -3.89 0.60
CA GLN A 230 8.68 -4.58 1.70
C GLN A 230 9.33 -5.95 2.02
N ILE A 231 9.71 -6.73 1.01
CA ILE A 231 10.40 -8.03 1.21
C ILE A 231 11.69 -7.83 2.00
N VAL A 232 12.50 -6.82 1.64
CA VAL A 232 13.81 -6.58 2.26
C VAL A 232 13.78 -5.60 3.44
N TRP A 233 12.61 -5.11 3.85
CA TRP A 233 12.48 -4.11 4.90
C TRP A 233 13.02 -4.62 6.25
N LYS A 234 14.12 -4.04 6.76
CA LYS A 234 14.80 -4.51 7.97
C LYS A 234 13.94 -4.48 9.24
N GLY A 235 13.05 -3.49 9.36
CA GLY A 235 12.14 -3.35 10.48
C GLY A 235 11.04 -4.42 10.54
N THR A 236 10.74 -5.08 9.42
CA THR A 236 9.77 -6.18 9.35
C THR A 236 10.37 -7.42 9.97
N LYS A 237 9.62 -8.10 10.84
CA LYS A 237 10.10 -9.28 11.61
C LYS A 237 9.32 -10.55 11.32
N LYS A 238 8.09 -10.40 10.84
CA LYS A 238 7.15 -11.49 10.61
C LYS A 238 6.48 -11.37 9.25
N VAL A 239 6.18 -12.51 8.66
CA VAL A 239 5.39 -12.61 7.43
C VAL A 239 4.47 -13.82 7.51
N ALA A 240 3.31 -13.71 6.90
CA ALA A 240 2.56 -14.89 6.50
C ALA A 240 1.77 -14.61 5.23
N CYS A 241 1.57 -15.66 4.45
CA CYS A 241 0.88 -15.57 3.17
C CYS A 241 -0.26 -16.57 3.08
N TYR A 242 -1.18 -16.30 2.17
CA TYR A 242 -2.24 -17.22 1.80
C TYR A 242 -2.49 -17.16 0.29
N THR A 243 -2.70 -18.32 -0.33
CA THR A 243 -3.06 -18.44 -1.75
C THR A 243 -4.48 -18.97 -1.89
N LYS A 244 -5.34 -18.25 -2.61
CA LYS A 244 -6.69 -18.67 -2.96
C LYS A 244 -6.79 -18.91 -4.47
N ARG A 245 -7.26 -20.10 -4.86
CA ARG A 245 -7.74 -20.32 -6.23
C ARG A 245 -9.10 -19.64 -6.40
N CYS A 246 -9.15 -18.63 -7.25
CA CYS A 246 -10.35 -17.87 -7.57
C CYS A 246 -10.90 -18.32 -8.94
N PRO A 247 -12.12 -18.89 -9.00
CA PRO A 247 -12.77 -19.20 -10.28
C PRO A 247 -12.91 -17.94 -11.15
N THR A 248 -13.25 -16.83 -10.51
CA THR A 248 -13.24 -15.49 -11.12
C THR A 248 -12.66 -14.52 -10.10
N LEU A 249 -11.53 -13.90 -10.45
CA LEU A 249 -10.89 -12.84 -9.70
C LEU A 249 -11.30 -11.49 -10.28
N ARG A 250 -11.79 -10.57 -9.45
CA ARG A 250 -12.10 -9.19 -9.85
C ARG A 250 -10.90 -8.29 -9.60
N VAL A 251 -10.44 -7.57 -10.61
CA VAL A 251 -9.26 -6.69 -10.52
C VAL A 251 -9.70 -5.26 -10.25
N GLY A 252 -9.63 -4.83 -8.99
CA GLY A 252 -9.86 -3.45 -8.53
C GLY A 252 -11.07 -2.71 -9.14
N ALA A 253 -10.95 -1.38 -9.22
CA ALA A 253 -11.99 -0.48 -9.72
C ALA A 253 -12.20 -0.53 -11.25
N THR A 254 -11.32 -1.20 -12.00
CA THR A 254 -11.47 -1.34 -13.46
C THR A 254 -12.60 -2.29 -13.84
N GLY A 255 -13.01 -3.17 -12.91
CA GLY A 255 -14.06 -4.16 -13.13
C GLY A 255 -13.64 -5.33 -14.01
N SER A 256 -12.38 -5.38 -14.45
CA SER A 256 -11.83 -6.51 -15.22
C SER A 256 -11.82 -7.78 -14.38
N THR A 257 -11.99 -8.93 -15.05
CA THR A 257 -12.00 -10.24 -14.40
C THR A 257 -10.95 -11.15 -14.98
N VAL A 258 -10.31 -11.94 -14.12
CA VAL A 258 -9.39 -13.01 -14.51
C VAL A 258 -9.95 -14.33 -14.03
N ASN A 259 -10.18 -15.25 -14.94
CA ASN A 259 -10.73 -16.56 -14.61
C ASN A 259 -9.63 -17.51 -14.18
N ASN A 260 -9.93 -18.38 -13.22
CA ASN A 260 -9.02 -19.42 -12.75
C ASN A 260 -7.64 -18.83 -12.40
N ALA A 261 -7.63 -17.86 -11.49
CA ALA A 261 -6.42 -17.19 -11.03
C ALA A 261 -6.09 -17.60 -9.60
N ASP A 262 -4.81 -17.74 -9.30
CA ASP A 262 -4.33 -17.80 -7.92
C ASP A 262 -4.15 -16.38 -7.41
N PHE A 263 -4.90 -16.02 -6.36
CA PHE A 263 -4.73 -14.77 -5.65
C PHE A 263 -3.90 -15.01 -4.40
N ILE A 264 -2.72 -14.39 -4.37
CA ILE A 264 -1.74 -14.54 -3.31
C ILE A 264 -1.69 -13.24 -2.52
N VAL A 265 -1.80 -13.35 -1.20
CA VAL A 265 -1.71 -12.23 -0.26
C VAL A 265 -0.63 -12.58 0.76
N CYS A 266 0.36 -11.70 0.93
CA CYS A 266 1.38 -11.78 1.98
C CYS A 266 1.26 -10.55 2.87
N ASN A 267 1.12 -10.76 4.18
CA ASN A 267 1.07 -9.69 5.17
C ASN A 267 2.35 -9.66 6.02
N TYR A 268 2.76 -8.46 6.43
CA TYR A 268 4.06 -8.20 7.06
C TYR A 268 3.91 -7.46 8.40
N GLY A 269 4.60 -7.92 9.43
CA GLY A 269 4.54 -7.34 10.77
C GLY A 269 5.93 -7.10 11.38
N PRO A 270 6.25 -5.90 11.88
CA PRO A 270 5.59 -4.62 11.60
C PRO A 270 5.56 -4.27 10.09
N PRO A 271 4.70 -3.34 9.64
CA PRO A 271 4.67 -2.88 8.25
C PRO A 271 5.99 -2.21 7.83
N GLY A 272 6.32 -2.33 6.55
CA GLY A 272 7.40 -1.59 5.92
C GLY A 272 6.94 -0.36 5.14
N ASN A 273 7.82 0.15 4.30
CA ASN A 273 7.55 1.21 3.32
C ASN A 273 7.10 2.56 3.92
N TYR A 274 7.55 2.85 5.15
CA TYR A 274 7.34 4.15 5.78
C TYR A 274 8.19 5.23 5.10
N ALA A 275 7.54 6.33 4.71
CA ALA A 275 8.21 7.53 4.22
C ALA A 275 9.18 8.06 5.28
N GLY A 276 10.41 8.40 4.88
CA GLY A 276 11.47 8.88 5.75
C GLY A 276 12.33 7.78 6.37
N GLU A 277 12.09 6.51 6.06
CA GLU A 277 12.79 5.39 6.71
C GLU A 277 13.45 4.40 5.73
N TYR A 278 13.41 4.66 4.42
CA TYR A 278 13.94 3.73 3.40
C TYR A 278 15.46 3.54 3.48
N ASP A 279 16.21 4.60 3.75
CA ASP A 279 17.67 4.60 3.92
C ASP A 279 18.14 3.63 5.03
N LYS A 280 17.34 3.52 6.09
CA LYS A 280 17.61 2.64 7.24
C LYS A 280 17.16 1.21 6.96
N ASN A 281 16.08 1.03 6.20
CA ASN A 281 15.41 -0.25 6.08
C ASN A 281 15.67 -1.03 4.80
N VAL A 282 16.19 -0.39 3.75
CA VAL A 282 16.48 -1.02 2.45
C VAL A 282 17.98 -0.92 2.19
N GLY A 283 18.71 -1.97 2.60
CA GLY A 283 20.16 -2.06 2.38
C GLY A 283 20.50 -2.33 0.92
N LYS A 284 21.73 -1.98 0.48
CA LYS A 284 22.23 -2.41 -0.83
C LYS A 284 22.44 -3.93 -0.85
N PRO A 285 22.30 -4.59 -2.02
CA PRO A 285 22.59 -6.00 -2.14
C PRO A 285 24.08 -6.29 -1.86
N LEU A 286 24.38 -7.41 -1.21
CA LEU A 286 25.73 -7.89 -0.89
C LEU A 286 26.38 -8.65 -2.06
N GLY A 287 25.66 -8.84 -3.17
CA GLY A 287 26.15 -9.53 -4.36
C GLY A 287 25.98 -11.06 -4.30
N HIS A 288 25.02 -11.56 -3.51
CA HIS A 288 24.69 -12.99 -3.52
C HIS A 288 24.14 -13.41 -4.91
N PRO A 289 24.28 -14.69 -5.30
CA PRO A 289 23.71 -15.19 -6.55
C PRO A 289 22.20 -14.97 -6.65
N THR A 290 21.71 -14.74 -7.87
CA THR A 290 20.27 -14.63 -8.13
C THR A 290 19.55 -15.92 -7.76
N VAL A 291 18.46 -15.79 -7.00
CA VAL A 291 17.59 -16.91 -6.64
C VAL A 291 16.27 -16.81 -7.39
N THR A 292 15.85 -17.93 -7.97
CA THR A 292 14.59 -18.09 -8.70
C THR A 292 13.77 -19.25 -8.13
N ALA A 293 12.49 -19.31 -8.48
CA ALA A 293 11.60 -20.43 -8.19
C ALA A 293 10.94 -20.97 -9.47
#